data_AF-A0A536ZPX8-F1
#
_entry.id   AF-A0A536ZPX8-F1
#
_cell.length_a   1.000
_cell.length_b   1.000
_cell.length_c   1.000
_cell.angle_alpha   90.00
_cell.angle_beta   90.00
_cell.angle_gamma   90.00
#
_symmetry.space_group_name_H-M   'P 1'
#
loop_
_entity.id
_entity.type
_entity.pdbx_description
1 polymer ?
#
loop_
_entity_poly.entity_id
_entity_poly.type
_entity_poly.pdbx_seq_one_letter_code
_entity_poly.pdbx_strand_id
1 'polypeptide(L)' 'MDRQVGKSIDDPDVYAVFYRLRQKNAKPLPNGNMQQQYAAGRNGRCELNFEVAPLTRRIVRWTFDGKERDCVIETRSPG' A
#
# COMPACT_ATOMS: atom_id res chain seq x y z
N MET A 1 -1.95 -4.06 -11.49
CA MET A 1 -1.92 -3.67 -10.07
C MET A 1 -0.91 -4.50 -9.25
N ASP A 2 -0.06 -5.37 -9.82
CA ASP A 2 0.86 -6.21 -9.00
C ASP A 2 2.24 -5.62 -8.69
N ARG A 3 2.55 -4.40 -9.14
CA ARG A 3 3.92 -3.84 -9.05
C ARG A 3 4.47 -3.63 -7.63
N GLN A 4 3.62 -3.76 -6.61
CA GLN A 4 4.01 -3.60 -5.20
C GLN A 4 4.32 -4.95 -4.52
N VAL A 5 3.73 -6.05 -5.01
CA VAL A 5 3.91 -7.38 -4.41
C VAL A 5 5.36 -7.84 -4.60
N GLY A 6 5.95 -8.39 -3.55
CA GLY A 6 7.34 -8.85 -3.51
C GLY A 6 8.35 -7.78 -3.07
N LYS A 7 8.00 -6.48 -3.17
CA LYS A 7 8.84 -5.39 -2.65
C LYS A 7 8.82 -5.34 -1.13
N SER A 8 9.88 -4.81 -0.53
CA SER A 8 9.86 -4.42 0.89
C SER A 8 8.90 -3.25 1.09
N ILE A 9 8.10 -3.25 2.17
CA ILE A 9 7.21 -2.12 2.51
C ILE A 9 7.98 -0.81 2.76
N ASP A 10 9.28 -0.90 3.04
CA ASP A 10 10.18 0.25 3.27
C ASP A 10 10.97 0.68 2.01
N ASP A 11 10.75 0.00 0.88
CA ASP A 11 11.41 0.31 -0.38
C ASP A 11 10.97 1.70 -0.89
N PRO A 12 11.89 2.60 -1.28
CA PRO A 12 11.55 3.93 -1.77
C PRO A 12 10.62 3.92 -3.00
N ASP A 13 10.61 2.83 -3.78
CA ASP A 13 9.74 2.66 -4.94
C ASP A 13 8.39 2.01 -4.62
N VAL A 14 8.10 1.75 -3.35
CA VAL A 14 6.76 1.37 -2.91
C VAL A 14 5.87 2.60 -2.86
N TYR A 15 4.65 2.48 -3.35
CA TYR A 15 3.72 3.60 -3.54
C TYR A 15 3.53 4.43 -2.26
N ALA A 16 3.39 3.76 -1.10
CA ALA A 16 3.24 4.43 0.18
C ALA A 16 4.47 5.25 0.58
N VAL A 17 5.68 4.77 0.26
CA VAL A 17 6.94 5.44 0.58
C VAL A 17 7.20 6.57 -0.41
N PHE A 18 7.09 6.29 -1.71
CA PHE A 18 7.31 7.25 -2.79
C PHE A 18 6.45 8.50 -2.64
N TYR A 19 5.15 8.33 -2.36
CA TYR A 19 4.21 9.43 -2.14
C TYR A 19 4.15 9.89 -0.67
N ARG A 20 4.99 9.35 0.21
CA ARG A 20 5.05 9.69 1.65
C ARG A 20 3.68 9.67 2.31
N LEU A 21 2.91 8.62 2.03
CA LEU A 21 1.55 8.49 2.53
C LEU A 21 1.55 8.35 4.05
N ARG A 22 0.56 8.99 4.69
CA ARG A 22 0.38 8.84 6.13
C ARG A 22 -0.17 7.45 6.45
N GLN A 23 0.57 6.68 7.24
CA GLN A 23 0.07 5.44 7.82
C GLN A 23 -1.04 5.75 8.83
N LYS A 24 -2.20 5.15 8.63
CA LYS A 24 -3.38 5.29 9.51
C LYS A 24 -3.42 4.21 10.57
N ASN A 25 -3.00 2.99 10.24
CA ASN A 25 -3.13 1.83 11.11
C ASN A 25 -2.09 0.76 10.76
N ALA A 26 -1.79 -0.10 11.73
CA ALA A 26 -1.11 -1.37 11.51
C ALA A 26 -1.65 -2.40 12.50
N LYS A 27 -2.04 -3.57 12.00
CA LYS A 27 -2.55 -4.67 12.84
C LYS A 27 -2.10 -6.04 12.34
N PRO A 28 -1.88 -7.01 13.23
CA PRO A 28 -1.66 -8.40 12.82
C PRO A 28 -2.94 -8.97 12.22
N LEU A 29 -2.78 -9.89 11.27
CA LEU A 29 -3.83 -10.68 10.66
C LEU A 29 -3.79 -12.13 11.19
N PRO A 30 -4.91 -12.89 11.14
CA PRO A 30 -4.96 -14.27 11.62
C PRO A 30 -3.98 -15.23 10.93
N ASN A 31 -3.55 -14.91 9.71
CA ASN A 31 -2.57 -15.70 8.96
C ASN A 31 -1.10 -15.40 9.34
N GLY A 32 -0.87 -14.56 10.36
CA GLY A 32 0.46 -14.18 10.82
C GLY A 32 1.10 -13.02 10.07
N ASN A 33 0.46 -12.48 9.03
CA ASN A 33 0.93 -11.28 8.34
C ASN A 33 0.49 -10.00 9.06
N MET A 34 1.07 -8.86 8.67
CA MET A 34 0.68 -7.54 9.16
C MET A 34 -0.10 -6.79 8.09
N GLN A 35 -1.28 -6.29 8.41
CA GLN A 35 -1.97 -5.31 7.59
C GLN A 35 -1.50 -3.91 7.97
N GLN A 36 -0.98 -3.15 7.01
CA GLN A 36 -0.64 -1.73 7.14
C GLN A 36 -1.56 -0.89 6.26
N GLN A 37 -2.18 0.14 6.86
CA GLN A 37 -3.17 0.98 6.19
C GLN A 37 -2.64 2.39 5.97
N TYR A 38 -2.84 2.95 4.78
CA TYR A 38 -2.34 4.27 4.42
C TYR A 38 -3.44 5.15 3.81
N ALA A 39 -3.38 6.44 4.12
CA ALA A 39 -4.21 7.46 3.48
C ALA A 39 -3.62 7.82 2.11
N ALA A 40 -4.37 7.59 1.03
CA ALA A 40 -3.99 7.91 -0.35
C ALA A 40 -5.04 8.80 -1.04
N GLY A 41 -4.67 9.29 -2.22
CA GLY A 41 -5.56 10.08 -3.07
C GLY A 41 -5.84 11.49 -2.54
N ARG A 42 -6.69 12.23 -3.26
CA ARG A 42 -7.03 13.62 -2.89
C ARG A 42 -7.77 13.62 -1.55
N ASN A 43 -7.20 14.34 -0.57
CA ASN A 43 -7.71 14.45 0.81
C ASN A 43 -7.73 13.13 1.61
N GLY A 44 -6.93 12.11 1.22
CA GLY A 44 -6.85 10.86 1.99
C GLY A 44 -8.13 9.99 1.93
N ARG A 45 -8.96 10.22 0.90
CA ARG A 45 -10.24 9.53 0.66
C ARG A 45 -10.08 8.11 0.10
N CYS A 46 -8.89 7.75 -0.34
CA CYS A 46 -8.56 6.37 -0.66
C CYS A 46 -7.76 5.77 0.49
N GLU A 47 -8.06 4.52 0.81
CA GLU A 47 -7.30 3.76 1.77
C GLU A 47 -6.56 2.64 1.06
N LEU A 48 -5.23 2.60 1.23
CA LEU A 48 -4.42 1.49 0.77
C LEU A 48 -4.19 0.53 1.92
N ASN A 49 -4.31 -0.75 1.64
CA ASN A 49 -4.13 -1.84 2.58
C ASN A 49 -3.02 -2.73 2.05
N PHE A 50 -1.85 -2.72 2.69
CA PHE A 50 -0.76 -3.64 2.38
C PHE A 50 -0.75 -4.76 3.39
N GLU A 51 -0.76 -6.00 2.89
CA GLU A 51 -0.45 -7.17 3.69
C GLU A 51 1.03 -7.46 3.58
N VAL A 52 1.72 -7.50 4.73
CA VAL A 52 3.17 -7.53 4.83
C VAL A 52 3.59 -8.74 5.64
N ALA A 53 4.45 -9.57 5.08
CA ALA A 53 5.09 -10.66 5.81
C ALA A 53 6.05 -10.07 6.86
N PRO A 54 5.87 -10.34 8.17
CA PRO A 54 6.57 -9.61 9.23
C PRO A 54 8.09 -9.84 9.24
N LEU A 55 8.54 -11.05 8.92
CA LEU A 55 9.97 -11.41 8.96
C LEU A 55 10.77 -10.77 7.82
N THR A 56 10.22 -10.77 6.61
CA THR A 56 10.90 -10.27 5.40
C THR A 56 10.53 -8.83 5.08
N ARG A 57 9.51 -8.28 5.78
CA ARG A 57 8.88 -6.99 5.51
C ARG A 57 8.39 -6.83 4.07
N ARG A 58 8.13 -7.94 3.38
CA ARG A 58 7.67 -7.95 1.99
C ARG A 58 6.16 -7.84 1.89
N ILE A 59 5.70 -7.07 0.92
CA ILE A 59 4.29 -6.99 0.55
C ILE A 59 3.91 -8.30 -0.13
N VAL A 60 2.97 -9.06 0.46
CA VAL A 60 2.46 -10.31 -0.11
C VAL A 60 1.13 -10.11 -0.84
N ARG A 61 0.40 -9.06 -0.48
CA ARG A 61 -0.86 -8.66 -1.10
C ARG A 61 -1.07 -7.18 -0.83
N TRP A 62 -1.81 -6.52 -1.70
CA TRP A 62 -2.36 -5.22 -1.36
C TRP A 62 -3.75 -5.04 -1.98
N THR A 63 -4.55 -4.19 -1.36
CA THR A 63 -5.87 -3.78 -1.85
C THR A 63 -6.03 -2.28 -1.61
N PHE A 64 -7.06 -1.69 -2.22
CA PHE A 64 -7.48 -0.34 -1.91
C PHE A 64 -8.99 -0.31 -1.65
N ASP A 65 -9.41 0.65 -0.83
CA ASP A 65 -10.82 0.98 -0.62
C ASP A 65 -11.05 2.45 -1.04
N GLY A 66 -12.11 2.67 -1.82
CA GLY A 66 -12.39 3.92 -2.52
C GLY A 66 -12.65 3.74 -4.01
N LYS A 67 -13.08 4.81 -4.70
CA LYS A 67 -13.21 4.79 -6.17
C LYS A 67 -11.84 4.97 -6.79
N GLU A 68 -11.53 4.23 -7.85
CA GLU A 68 -10.24 4.30 -8.54
C GLU A 68 -9.85 5.74 -8.93
N ARG A 69 -10.83 6.54 -9.36
CA ARG A 69 -10.69 7.98 -9.64
C ARG A 69 -10.24 8.84 -8.45
N ASP A 70 -10.62 8.43 -7.23
CA ASP A 70 -10.28 9.14 -5.99
C ASP A 70 -8.95 8.63 -5.43
N CYS A 71 -8.57 7.40 -5.78
CA CYS A 71 -7.32 6.78 -5.37
C CYS A 71 -6.10 7.30 -6.11
N VAL A 72 -6.27 7.97 -7.26
CA VAL A 72 -5.21 8.49 -8.16
C VAL A 72 -3.98 7.60 -8.06
N ILE A 73 -4.19 6.29 -8.20
CA ILE A 73 -3.10 5.33 -8.25
C ILE A 73 -2.58 5.54 -9.66
N GLU A 74 -1.68 6.51 -9.85
CA GLU A 74 -1.06 6.71 -11.13
C GLU A 74 -0.39 5.39 -11.51
N THR A 75 -1.10 4.62 -12.34
CA THR A 75 -0.51 3.72 -13.30
C THR A 75 0.26 4.62 -14.27
N ARG A 76 1.35 5.23 -13.80
CA ARG A 76 2.37 5.76 -14.70
C ARG A 76 2.91 4.54 -15.44
N SER A 77 2.26 4.22 -16.56
CA SER A 77 2.98 3.73 -17.72
C SER A 77 3.94 4.85 -18.09
N PRO A 78 5.26 4.62 -18.04
CA PRO A 78 6.18 5.54 -18.67
C PRO A 78 5.87 5.44 -20.17
N GLY A 79 5.22 6.48 -20.71
CA GLY A 79 5.20 6.76 -22.14
C GLY A 79 6.35 7.69 -22.48
#